data_AF-A0A535NUS2-F1
#
_entry.id   AF-A0A535NUS2-F1
#
_cell.length_a   1.000
_cell.length_b   1.000
_cell.length_c   1.000
_cell.angle_alpha   90.00
_cell.angle_beta   90.00
_cell.angle_gamma   90.00
#
_symmetry.space_group_name_H-M   'P 1'
#
loop_
_entity.id
_entity.type
_entity.pdbx_description
1 polymer ?
#
loop_
_entity_poly.entity_id
_entity_poly.type
_entity_poly.pdbx_seq_one_letter_code
_entity_poly.pdbx_strand_id
1 'polypeptide(L)' 'MPDSPATEEQLRRLKNTVMGAGHRLSQIARSYELHPGEASELASITRELEDAAGRLERLLAALRRDR' A
#
# COMPACT_ATOMS: atom_id res chain seq x y z
N MET A 1 -6.08 -29.69 -2.28
CA MET A 1 -5.85 -28.52 -1.40
C MET A 1 -4.75 -27.67 -2.02
N PRO A 2 -5.00 -26.82 -3.02
CA PRO A 2 -3.94 -25.99 -3.57
C PRO A 2 -3.97 -24.58 -2.92
N ASP A 3 -2.77 -24.03 -2.69
CA ASP A 3 -2.47 -22.59 -2.75
C ASP A 3 -2.63 -21.64 -1.55
N SER A 4 -3.19 -22.04 -0.41
CA SER A 4 -3.34 -21.12 0.75
C SER A 4 -2.04 -20.40 1.22
N PRO A 5 -0.85 -21.03 1.26
CA PRO A 5 0.41 -20.32 1.54
C PRO A 5 0.86 -19.38 0.41
N ALA A 6 0.56 -19.72 -0.85
CA ALA A 6 0.97 -18.93 -2.01
C ALA A 6 0.13 -17.65 -2.13
N THR A 7 -1.18 -17.73 -1.87
CA THR A 7 -2.07 -16.56 -1.89
C THR A 7 -1.77 -15.57 -0.77
N GLU A 8 -1.50 -16.05 0.45
CA GLU A 8 -1.09 -15.17 1.56
C GLU A 8 0.23 -14.46 1.23
N GLU A 9 1.19 -15.20 0.67
CA GLU A 9 2.47 -14.63 0.28
C GLU A 9 2.35 -13.58 -0.82
N GLN A 10 1.49 -13.84 -1.82
CA GLN A 10 1.20 -12.88 -2.89
C GLN A 10 0.56 -11.60 -2.33
N LEU A 11 -0.41 -11.72 -1.44
CA LEU A 11 -1.06 -10.58 -0.79
C LEU A 11 -0.07 -9.79 0.09
N ARG A 12 0.82 -10.48 0.81
CA ARG A 12 1.88 -9.85 1.61
C ARG A 12 2.83 -9.05 0.73
N ARG A 13 3.26 -9.61 -0.41
CA ARG A 13 4.10 -8.89 -1.39
C ARG A 13 3.40 -7.67 -1.96
N LEU A 14 2.11 -7.81 -2.33
CA LEU A 14 1.34 -6.69 -2.84
C LEU A 14 1.21 -5.57 -1.82
N LYS A 15 0.90 -5.89 -0.55
CA LYS A 15 0.86 -4.91 0.54
C LYS A 15 2.18 -4.14 0.65
N ASN A 16 3.30 -4.85 0.64
CA ASN A 16 4.63 -4.24 0.75
C ASN A 16 4.94 -3.34 -0.45
N THR A 17 4.56 -3.74 -1.67
CA THR A 17 4.72 -2.91 -2.86
C THR A 17 3.92 -1.62 -2.76
N VAL A 18 2.66 -1.69 -2.32
CA VAL A 18 1.80 -0.51 -2.13
C VAL A 18 2.38 0.43 -1.07
N MET A 19 2.80 -0.10 0.09
CA MET A 19 3.48 0.69 1.12
C MET A 19 4.76 1.35 0.60
N GLY A 20 5.58 0.62 -0.16
CA GLY A 20 6.80 1.15 -0.75
C GLY A 20 6.55 2.22 -1.82
N ALA A 21 5.45 2.13 -2.57
CA ALA A 21 5.02 3.19 -3.49
C ALA A 21 4.59 4.46 -2.72
N GLY A 22 3.75 4.33 -1.69
CA GLY A 22 3.32 5.47 -0.86
C GLY A 22 4.49 6.17 -0.18
N HIS A 23 5.46 5.42 0.35
CA HIS A 23 6.67 5.99 0.94
C HIS A 23 7.49 6.81 -0.07
N ARG A 24 7.68 6.29 -1.29
CA ARG A 24 8.41 7.00 -2.36
C ARG A 24 7.69 8.26 -2.80
N LEU A 25 6.37 8.23 -2.93
CA LEU A 25 5.58 9.42 -3.24
C LEU A 25 5.67 10.47 -2.14
N SER A 26 5.65 10.06 -0.87
CA SER A 26 5.87 10.97 0.26
C SER A 26 7.27 11.60 0.24
N GLN A 27 8.30 10.87 -0.18
CA GLN A 27 9.65 11.40 -0.35
C GLN A 27 9.70 12.41 -1.50
N ILE A 28 9.08 12.10 -2.65
CA ILE A 28 8.98 13.04 -3.78
C ILE A 28 8.27 14.33 -3.35
N ALA A 29 7.16 14.21 -2.61
CA ALA A 29 6.42 15.37 -2.13
C ALA A 29 7.22 16.29 -1.20
N ARG A 30 8.26 15.77 -0.52
CA ARG A 30 9.11 16.53 0.42
C ARG A 30 10.39 17.04 -0.20
N SER A 31 10.93 16.35 -1.21
CA SER A 31 12.26 16.63 -1.78
C SER A 31 12.23 17.56 -2.99
N TYR A 32 11.08 17.73 -3.64
CA TYR A 32 10.94 18.56 -4.84
C TYR A 32 10.18 19.84 -4.54
N GLU A 33 10.58 20.94 -5.20
CA GLU A 33 9.78 22.17 -5.25
C GLU A 33 8.59 21.94 -6.16
N LEU A 34 7.50 21.43 -5.59
CA LEU A 34 6.26 21.17 -6.29
C LEU A 34 5.36 22.39 -6.25
N HIS A 35 4.61 22.61 -7.33
CA HIS A 35 3.48 23.53 -7.26
C HIS A 35 2.45 23.02 -6.25
N PRO A 36 1.69 23.91 -5.57
CA PRO A 36 0.73 23.51 -4.54
C PRO A 36 -0.29 22.47 -5.00
N GLY A 37 -0.72 22.54 -6.27
CA GLY A 37 -1.64 21.55 -6.86
C GLY A 37 -1.01 20.15 -6.97
N GLU A 38 0.24 20.06 -7.41
CA GLU A 38 0.97 18.79 -7.54
C GLU A 38 1.25 18.16 -6.17
N ALA A 39 1.60 18.99 -5.17
CA ALA A 39 1.77 18.54 -3.80
C ALA A 39 0.46 18.00 -3.20
N SER A 40 -0.67 18.66 -3.47
CA SER A 40 -2.00 18.20 -3.03
C SER A 40 -2.38 16.86 -3.69
N GLU A 41 -2.11 16.72 -4.99
CA GLU A 41 -2.38 15.49 -5.74
C GLU A 41 -1.55 14.32 -5.21
N LEU A 42 -0.23 14.52 -5.02
CA LEU A 42 0.65 13.51 -4.43
C LEU A 42 0.23 13.11 -3.01
N ALA A 43 -0.25 14.07 -2.21
CA ALA A 43 -0.79 13.77 -0.89
C ALA A 43 -2.09 12.95 -0.98
N SER A 44 -2.94 13.18 -1.98
CA SER A 44 -4.13 12.37 -2.22
C SER A 44 -3.77 10.93 -2.59
N ILE A 45 -2.89 10.76 -3.58
CA ILE A 45 -2.42 9.44 -4.01
C ILE A 45 -1.76 8.68 -2.86
N THR A 46 -0.96 9.37 -2.04
CA THR A 46 -0.31 8.75 -0.87
C THR A 46 -1.35 8.20 0.12
N ARG A 47 -2.41 8.96 0.41
CA ARG A 47 -3.49 8.50 1.30
C ARG A 47 -4.23 7.30 0.73
N GLU A 48 -4.53 7.31 -0.57
CA GLU A 48 -5.21 6.17 -1.22
C GLU A 48 -4.37 4.88 -1.15
N LEU A 49 -3.04 4.99 -1.27
CA LEU A 49 -2.15 3.86 -1.12
C LEU A 49 -2.07 3.36 0.32
N GLU A 50 -2.08 4.25 1.31
CA GLU A 50 -2.15 3.89 2.73
C GLU A 50 -3.45 3.14 3.05
N ASP A 51 -4.58 3.62 2.55
CA ASP A 51 -5.88 2.96 2.69
C ASP A 51 -5.90 1.58 2.02
N ALA A 52 -5.34 1.48 0.81
CA ALA A 52 -5.21 0.20 0.10
C ALA A 52 -4.33 -0.79 0.86
N ALA A 53 -3.19 -0.35 1.40
CA ALA A 53 -2.32 -1.19 2.24
C ALA A 53 -3.04 -1.68 3.50
N GLY A 54 -3.79 -0.80 4.17
CA GLY A 54 -4.60 -1.17 5.34
C GLY A 54 -5.71 -2.18 5.02
N ARG A 55 -6.34 -2.06 3.84
CA ARG A 55 -7.33 -3.06 3.36
C ARG A 55 -6.68 -4.42 3.10
N LEU A 56 -5.51 -4.45 2.47
CA LEU A 56 -4.74 -5.68 2.24
C LEU A 56 -4.30 -6.33 3.55
N GLU A 57 -3.90 -5.54 4.55
CA GLU A 57 -3.55 -6.05 5.88
C GLU A 57 -4.74 -6.72 6.59
N ARG A 58 -5.92 -6.09 6.54
CA ARG A 58 -7.15 -6.68 7.10
C ARG A 58 -7.53 -7.99 6.40
N LEU A 59 -7.39 -8.06 5.07
CA LEU A 59 -7.63 -9.27 4.31
C LEU A 59 -6.65 -10.40 4.69
N LEU A 60 -5.35 -10.08 4.79
CA LEU A 60 -4.33 -11.03 5.27
C LEU A 60 -4.65 -11.55 6.67
N ALA A 61 -5.08 -10.68 7.58
CA ALA A 61 -5.47 -11.07 8.93
C ALA A 61 -6.71 -11.99 8.94
N ALA A 62 -7.69 -11.75 8.08
CA ALA A 62 -8.87 -12.62 7.94
C ALA A 62 -8.47 -14.03 7.44
N LEU A 63 -7.63 -14.10 6.40
CA LEU A 63 -7.16 -15.38 5.85
C LEU A 63 -6.36 -16.22 6.85
N ARG A 64 -5.67 -15.58 7.81
CA ARG A 64 -4.95 -16.27 8.89
C ARG A 64 -5.86 -16.79 9.99
N ARG A 65 -7.04 -16.18 10.21
CA ARG A 65 -7.98 -16.58 11.26
C ARG A 65 -8.87 -17.75 10.82
N ASP A 66 -9.12 -17.88 9.53
CA ASP A 66 -9.91 -18.95 8.95
C ASP A 66 -9.11 -20.26 8.73
N ARG A 67 -7.88 -20.33 9.24
CA ARG A 67 -6.94 -21.45 9.07
C ARG A 67 -6.53 -22.02 10.42
#